data_AF-A0A946LH41-F1
#
_entry.id   AF-A0A946LH41-F1
#
_cell.length_a   1.000
_cell.length_b   1.000
_cell.length_c   1.000
_cell.angle_alpha   90.00
_cell.angle_beta   90.00
_cell.angle_gamma   90.00
#
_symmetry.space_group_name_H-M   'P 1'
#
loop_
_entity.id
_entity.type
_entity.pdbx_description
1 polymer ?
#
loop_
_entity_poly.entity_id
_entity_poly.type
_entity_poly.pdbx_seq_one_letter_code
_entity_poly.pdbx_strand_id
1 'polypeptide(L)'
;MTRAFEENIPKHFSFLIDKFDFSLISLSSTSAIFSSKICTIKVIQDRYQVSIDVGPNSTPAKWFDLGVITAYLTKQTGAGEWVYEIPRGMTVSKAIEQQISKLANILEEYIPQIIPLFREKVFLHIEQDLTAFWKKRTEAFLKNQA
;
A
#
# COMPACT_ATOMS: atom_id res chain seq x y z
N MET A 1 18.40 -15.29 2.49
CA MET A 1 17.18 -14.46 2.46
C MET A 1 16.57 -14.44 3.85
N THR A 2 16.15 -13.29 4.35
CA THR A 2 15.52 -13.20 5.68
C THR A 2 14.04 -13.57 5.56
N ARG A 3 13.50 -14.36 6.50
CA ARG A 3 12.06 -14.68 6.60
C ARG A 3 11.23 -13.56 7.25
N ALA A 4 11.87 -12.43 7.53
CA ALA A 4 11.31 -11.29 8.23
C ALA A 4 9.99 -10.81 7.63
N PHE A 5 9.85 -10.84 6.31
CA PHE A 5 8.61 -10.46 5.63
C PHE A 5 7.45 -11.41 6.00
N GLU A 6 7.62 -12.71 5.74
CA GLU A 6 6.60 -13.74 5.98
C GLU A 6 6.18 -13.79 7.45
N GLU A 7 7.14 -13.61 8.36
CA GLU A 7 6.91 -13.64 9.80
C GLU A 7 6.14 -12.40 10.30
N ASN A 8 6.37 -11.23 9.70
CA ASN A 8 5.79 -9.97 10.17
C ASN A 8 4.48 -9.59 9.50
N ILE A 9 4.20 -10.07 8.28
CA ILE A 9 2.93 -9.74 7.59
C ILE A 9 1.70 -10.15 8.41
N PRO A 10 1.55 -11.42 8.87
CA PRO A 10 0.36 -11.82 9.63
C PRO A 10 0.20 -11.04 10.94
N LYS A 11 1.33 -10.72 11.59
CA LYS A 11 1.37 -9.97 12.85
C LYS A 11 0.85 -8.55 12.71
N HIS A 12 1.25 -7.84 11.65
CA HIS A 12 0.93 -6.43 11.48
C HIS A 12 -0.33 -6.17 10.66
N PHE A 13 -0.76 -7.12 9.82
CA PHE A 13 -1.93 -6.96 8.94
C PHE A 13 -3.15 -7.77 9.38
N SER A 14 -3.14 -8.39 10.56
CA SER A 14 -4.31 -9.16 11.05
C SER A 14 -5.59 -8.33 11.08
N PHE A 15 -5.48 -7.01 11.33
CA PHE A 15 -6.61 -6.09 11.36
C PHE A 15 -7.45 -6.12 10.07
N LEU A 16 -6.85 -6.41 8.91
CA LEU A 16 -7.58 -6.54 7.65
C LEU A 16 -8.58 -7.70 7.71
N ILE A 17 -8.18 -8.81 8.32
CA ILE A 17 -9.01 -10.00 8.51
C ILE A 17 -10.00 -9.75 9.64
N ASP A 18 -9.50 -9.31 10.80
CA ASP A 18 -10.26 -9.19 12.03
C ASP A 18 -11.37 -8.12 11.96
N LYS A 19 -11.14 -7.04 11.21
CA LYS A 19 -12.03 -5.86 11.21
C LYS A 19 -12.65 -5.54 9.86
N PHE A 20 -12.03 -5.94 8.74
CA PHE A 20 -12.39 -5.43 7.40
C PHE A 20 -12.79 -6.52 6.39
N ASP A 21 -13.02 -7.77 6.84
CA ASP A 21 -13.50 -8.88 6.00
C ASP A 21 -12.57 -9.18 4.80
N PHE A 22 -11.26 -9.04 5.00
CA PHE A 22 -10.26 -9.53 4.07
C PHE A 22 -9.89 -10.97 4.37
N SER A 23 -9.45 -11.69 3.34
CA SER A 23 -8.78 -12.98 3.44
C SER A 23 -7.35 -12.86 2.91
N LEU A 24 -6.39 -13.53 3.57
CA LEU A 24 -5.04 -13.69 3.05
C LEU A 24 -5.05 -14.75 1.96
N ILE A 25 -4.85 -14.34 0.70
CA ILE A 25 -4.92 -15.19 -0.49
C ILE A 25 -3.55 -15.82 -0.81
N SER A 26 -2.47 -15.07 -0.59
CA SER A 26 -1.12 -15.52 -0.89
C SER A 26 -0.13 -14.86 0.07
N LEU A 27 0.87 -15.63 0.49
CA LEU A 27 2.00 -15.17 1.29
C LEU A 27 3.28 -15.85 0.79
N SER A 28 4.33 -15.06 0.64
CA SER A 28 5.67 -15.47 0.21
C SER A 28 6.72 -14.54 0.81
N SER A 29 8.00 -14.86 0.62
CA SER A 29 9.13 -14.06 1.11
C SER A 29 9.21 -12.64 0.56
N THR A 30 8.47 -12.32 -0.51
CA THR A 30 8.49 -11.00 -1.16
C THR A 30 7.11 -10.39 -1.39
N SER A 31 6.02 -11.12 -1.12
CA SER A 31 4.69 -10.59 -1.37
C SER A 31 3.62 -11.23 -0.51
N ALA A 32 2.61 -10.43 -0.17
CA ALA A 32 1.38 -10.87 0.46
C ALA A 32 0.18 -10.23 -0.24
N ILE A 33 -0.88 -11.00 -0.45
CA ILE A 33 -2.11 -10.53 -1.10
C ILE A 33 -3.27 -10.77 -0.15
N PHE A 34 -3.95 -9.70 0.24
CA PHE A 34 -5.20 -9.72 0.97
C PHE A 34 -6.33 -9.33 0.03
N SER A 35 -7.44 -10.07 0.02
CA SER A 35 -8.59 -9.76 -0.84
C SER A 35 -9.87 -9.73 -0.03
N SER A 36 -10.71 -8.75 -0.32
CA SER A 36 -12.09 -8.63 0.16
C SER A 36 -13.04 -8.67 -1.03
N LYS A 37 -14.35 -8.59 -0.77
CA LYS A 37 -15.35 -8.45 -1.85
C LYS A 37 -15.19 -7.16 -2.68
N ILE A 38 -14.57 -6.12 -2.12
CA ILE A 38 -14.54 -4.77 -2.71
C ILE A 38 -13.17 -4.49 -3.35
N CYS A 39 -12.10 -4.68 -2.61
CA CYS A 39 -10.74 -4.39 -3.07
C CYS A 39 -9.74 -5.46 -2.64
N THR A 40 -8.59 -5.43 -3.31
CA THR A 40 -7.44 -6.28 -3.06
C THR A 40 -6.26 -5.40 -2.67
N ILE A 41 -5.53 -5.82 -1.66
CA ILE A 41 -4.35 -5.15 -1.11
C ILE A 41 -3.16 -6.07 -1.32
N LYS A 42 -2.09 -5.53 -1.90
CA LYS A 42 -0.85 -6.24 -2.17
C LYS A 42 0.28 -5.57 -1.41
N VAL A 43 0.90 -6.28 -0.49
CA VAL A 43 2.13 -5.85 0.18
C VAL A 43 3.30 -6.48 -0.54
N ILE A 44 4.29 -5.69 -0.93
CA ILE A 44 5.43 -6.11 -1.75
C ILE A 44 6.71 -5.75 -1.02
N GLN A 45 7.67 -6.66 -1.02
CA GLN A 45 9.04 -6.37 -0.67
C GLN A 45 9.93 -6.51 -1.90
N ASP A 46 10.59 -5.41 -2.30
CA ASP A 46 11.62 -5.40 -3.33
C ASP A 46 12.87 -4.68 -2.81
N ARG A 47 14.06 -5.29 -3.00
CA ARG A 47 15.36 -4.74 -2.59
C ARG A 47 15.37 -4.06 -1.19
N TYR A 48 14.75 -4.72 -0.21
CA TYR A 48 14.63 -4.26 1.19
C TYR A 48 13.71 -3.06 1.43
N GLN A 49 12.95 -2.64 0.42
CA GLN A 49 11.87 -1.68 0.54
C GLN A 49 10.54 -2.42 0.54
N VAL A 50 9.61 -1.96 1.37
CA VAL A 50 8.25 -2.47 1.42
C VAL A 50 7.30 -1.41 0.86
N SER A 51 6.36 -1.83 0.01
CA SER A 51 5.30 -0.98 -0.53
C SER A 51 3.94 -1.68 -0.41
N ILE A 52 2.87 -0.89 -0.52
CA ILE A 52 1.50 -1.39 -0.53
C ILE A 52 0.79 -0.82 -1.75
N ASP A 53 0.25 -1.71 -2.57
CA ASP A 53 -0.66 -1.37 -3.65
C ASP A 53 -2.08 -1.80 -3.30
N VAL A 54 -3.06 -1.01 -3.73
CA VAL A 54 -4.49 -1.31 -3.58
C VAL A 54 -5.16 -1.23 -4.95
N GLY A 55 -6.05 -2.17 -5.23
CA GLY A 55 -6.81 -2.23 -6.47
C GLY A 55 -8.23 -2.73 -6.28
N PRO A 56 -9.15 -2.47 -7.23
CA PRO A 56 -10.49 -3.03 -7.19
C PRO A 56 -10.43 -4.55 -7.37
N ASN A 57 -11.29 -5.29 -6.67
CA ASN A 57 -11.34 -6.74 -6.83
C ASN A 57 -11.95 -7.15 -8.19
N SER A 58 -12.86 -6.34 -8.73
CA SER A 58 -13.56 -6.60 -10.00
C SER A 58 -12.72 -6.34 -11.25
N THR A 59 -11.60 -5.62 -11.14
CA THR A 59 -10.76 -5.26 -12.30
C THR A 59 -9.30 -5.59 -12.01
N PRO A 60 -8.87 -6.84 -12.26
CA PRO A 60 -7.47 -7.20 -12.12
C PRO A 60 -6.61 -6.32 -13.04
N ALA A 61 -5.47 -5.85 -12.52
CA ALA A 61 -4.48 -4.96 -13.15
C ALA A 61 -4.58 -3.44 -12.91
N LYS A 62 -5.57 -2.93 -12.16
CA LYS A 62 -5.56 -1.52 -11.71
C LYS A 62 -5.04 -1.43 -10.28
N TRP A 63 -3.77 -1.05 -10.15
CA TRP A 63 -3.08 -0.91 -8.87
C TRP A 63 -2.73 0.55 -8.61
N PHE A 64 -2.97 1.00 -7.39
CA PHE A 64 -2.60 2.32 -6.92
C PHE A 64 -1.78 2.17 -5.64
N ASP A 65 -0.62 2.81 -5.61
CA ASP A 65 0.23 2.87 -4.41
C ASP A 65 -0.53 3.53 -3.24
N LEU A 66 -0.36 3.00 -2.03
CA LEU A 66 -1.00 3.51 -0.82
C LEU A 66 -0.68 4.98 -0.57
N GLY A 67 0.55 5.42 -0.88
CA GLY A 67 0.96 6.82 -0.80
C GLY A 67 0.17 7.73 -1.76
N VAL A 68 -0.23 7.23 -2.93
CA VAL A 68 -1.09 7.96 -3.88
C VAL A 68 -2.51 8.08 -3.34
N ILE A 69 -3.07 6.98 -2.84
CA ILE A 69 -4.46 6.97 -2.32
C ILE A 69 -4.58 7.86 -1.08
N THR A 70 -3.62 7.77 -0.15
CA THR A 70 -3.60 8.61 1.06
C THR A 70 -3.43 10.09 0.72
N ALA A 71 -2.57 10.43 -0.25
CA ALA A 71 -2.42 11.81 -0.73
C ALA A 71 -3.71 12.33 -1.38
N TYR A 72 -4.41 11.49 -2.15
CA TYR A 72 -5.72 11.82 -2.72
C TYR A 72 -6.77 12.08 -1.62
N LEU A 73 -6.87 11.19 -0.63
CA LEU A 73 -7.82 11.31 0.49
C LEU A 73 -7.56 12.57 1.34
N THR A 74 -6.29 12.90 1.57
CA THR A 74 -5.87 14.06 2.38
C THR A 74 -5.77 15.36 1.58
N LYS A 75 -6.01 15.30 0.26
CA LYS A 75 -5.81 16.42 -0.69
C LYS A 75 -4.39 17.01 -0.63
N GLN A 76 -3.40 16.22 -0.20
CA GLN A 76 -2.01 16.66 -0.16
C GLN A 76 -1.43 16.62 -1.58
N THR A 77 -0.87 17.74 -2.02
CA THR A 77 -0.27 17.88 -3.36
C THR A 77 1.22 17.54 -3.40
N GLY A 78 1.81 17.18 -2.26
CA GLY A 78 3.23 16.82 -2.14
C GLY A 78 3.54 15.43 -2.69
N ALA A 79 4.62 15.31 -3.45
CA ALA A 79 5.16 14.05 -3.94
C ALA A 79 5.93 13.27 -2.84
N GLY A 80 5.32 13.08 -1.68
CA GLY A 80 5.92 12.33 -0.58
C GLY A 80 5.92 10.84 -0.88
N GLU A 81 6.91 10.35 -1.64
CA GLU A 81 7.29 8.95 -1.51
C GLU A 81 7.62 8.70 -0.03
N TRP A 82 7.06 7.63 0.53
CA TRP A 82 7.43 7.19 1.86
C TRP A 82 8.82 6.56 1.79
N VAL A 83 9.85 7.40 1.61
CA VAL A 83 11.25 6.96 1.59
C VAL A 83 11.66 6.74 3.03
N TYR A 84 11.79 5.48 3.41
CA TYR A 84 12.22 5.11 4.76
C TYR A 84 13.73 5.09 4.82
N GLU A 85 14.32 6.05 5.53
CA GLU A 85 15.72 5.96 5.92
C GLU A 85 15.89 4.83 6.93
N ILE A 86 16.72 3.84 6.59
CA ILE A 86 17.11 2.77 7.50
C ILE A 86 18.20 3.32 8.43
N PRO A 87 17.98 3.37 9.76
CA PRO A 87 18.99 3.87 10.69
C PRO A 87 20.29 3.08 10.59
N ARG A 88 21.44 3.78 10.65
CA ARG A 88 22.76 3.15 10.62
C ARG A 88 22.91 2.17 11.79
N GLY A 89 23.40 0.95 11.51
CA GLY A 89 23.59 -0.10 12.51
C GLY A 89 22.36 -1.00 12.76
N MET A 90 21.25 -0.78 12.04
CA MET A 90 20.09 -1.67 12.10
C MET A 90 20.27 -2.91 11.23
N THR A 91 19.80 -4.07 11.72
CA THR A 91 19.76 -5.28 10.88
C THR A 91 18.67 -5.17 9.82
N VAL A 92 18.90 -5.77 8.66
CA VAL A 92 17.93 -5.79 7.55
C VAL A 92 16.55 -6.30 8.00
N SER A 93 16.51 -7.34 8.84
CA SER A 93 15.27 -7.90 9.37
C SER A 93 14.46 -6.88 10.18
N LYS A 94 15.11 -6.14 11.10
CA LYS A 94 14.47 -5.09 11.88
C LYS A 94 14.03 -3.91 11.02
N ALA A 95 14.81 -3.57 10.00
CA ALA A 95 14.45 -2.51 9.06
C ALA A 95 13.19 -2.86 8.24
N ILE A 96 13.08 -4.13 7.80
CA ILE A 96 11.88 -4.64 7.12
C ILE A 96 10.67 -4.62 8.07
N GLU A 97 10.81 -5.13 9.30
CA GLU A 97 9.72 -5.12 10.29
C GLU A 97 9.22 -3.69 10.56
N GLN A 98 10.13 -2.72 10.70
CA GLN A 98 9.75 -1.32 10.90
C GLN A 98 8.97 -0.73 9.72
N GLN A 99 9.38 -1.04 8.49
CA GLN A 99 8.64 -0.60 7.30
C GLN A 99 7.25 -1.24 7.25
N ILE A 100 7.15 -2.55 7.49
CA ILE A 100 5.89 -3.30 7.56
C ILE A 100 4.98 -2.69 8.62
N SER A 101 5.47 -2.47 9.84
CA SER A 101 4.68 -1.91 10.93
C SER A 101 4.17 -0.49 10.62
N LYS A 102 5.00 0.37 10.03
CA LYS A 102 4.59 1.74 9.68
C LYS A 102 3.52 1.74 8.60
N LEU A 103 3.72 0.97 7.54
CA LEU A 103 2.76 0.86 6.44
C LEU A 103 1.45 0.22 6.90
N ALA A 104 1.50 -0.76 7.80
CA ALA A 104 0.32 -1.35 8.42
C ALA A 104 -0.47 -0.31 9.23
N ASN A 105 0.21 0.52 10.04
CA ASN A 105 -0.44 1.58 10.82
C ASN A 105 -1.12 2.63 9.91
N ILE A 106 -0.43 3.06 8.85
CA ILE A 106 -1.02 3.98 7.86
C ILE A 106 -2.23 3.32 7.20
N LEU A 107 -2.09 2.08 6.75
CA LEU A 107 -3.20 1.37 6.12
C LEU A 107 -4.38 1.23 7.09
N GLU A 108 -4.16 0.87 8.36
CA GLU A 108 -5.22 0.74 9.36
C GLU A 108 -5.97 2.05 9.60
N GLU A 109 -5.27 3.19 9.59
CA GLU A 109 -5.88 4.52 9.71
C GLU A 109 -6.77 4.87 8.50
N TYR A 110 -6.32 4.58 7.29
CA TYR A 110 -6.99 5.01 6.06
C TYR A 110 -7.93 3.95 5.47
N ILE A 111 -7.82 2.67 5.83
CA ILE A 111 -8.60 1.59 5.22
C ILE A 111 -10.13 1.81 5.26
N PRO A 112 -10.75 2.40 6.30
CA PRO A 112 -12.19 2.68 6.28
C PRO A 112 -12.60 3.68 5.17
N GLN A 113 -11.68 4.56 4.76
CA GLN A 113 -11.89 5.53 3.68
C GLN A 113 -11.47 4.96 2.32
N ILE A 114 -10.47 4.08 2.28
CA ILE A 114 -9.98 3.43 1.06
C ILE A 114 -11.02 2.44 0.51
N ILE A 115 -11.63 1.59 1.34
CA ILE A 115 -12.57 0.55 0.86
C ILE A 115 -13.72 1.16 0.03
N PRO A 116 -14.42 2.22 0.48
CA PRO A 116 -15.49 2.85 -0.31
C PRO A 116 -15.08 3.33 -1.70
N LEU A 117 -13.82 3.77 -1.89
CA LEU A 117 -13.31 4.24 -3.18
C LEU A 117 -13.38 3.14 -4.25
N PHE A 118 -13.12 1.89 -3.86
CA PHE A 118 -13.06 0.76 -4.77
C PHE A 118 -14.39 0.03 -4.96
N ARG A 119 -15.49 0.54 -4.40
CA ARG A 119 -16.83 0.03 -4.74
C ARG A 119 -17.11 0.33 -6.20
N GLU A 120 -17.54 -0.67 -6.96
CA GLU A 120 -17.67 -0.62 -8.42
C GLU A 120 -18.27 0.69 -8.97
N LYS A 121 -19.44 1.12 -8.46
CA LYS A 121 -20.09 2.36 -8.88
C LYS A 121 -19.28 3.63 -8.60
N VAL A 122 -18.56 3.65 -7.48
CA VAL A 122 -17.70 4.79 -7.09
C VAL A 122 -16.43 4.78 -7.93
N PHE A 123 -15.80 3.61 -8.04
CA PHE A 123 -14.53 3.42 -8.73
C PHE A 123 -14.60 3.88 -10.19
N LEU A 124 -15.70 3.60 -10.90
CA LEU A 124 -15.91 4.06 -12.28
C LEU A 124 -15.77 5.59 -12.46
N HIS A 125 -16.06 6.38 -11.42
CA HIS A 125 -15.95 7.83 -11.46
C HIS A 125 -14.59 8.32 -10.96
N ILE A 126 -14.08 7.71 -9.89
CA ILE A 126 -12.84 8.16 -9.25
C ILE A 126 -11.57 7.63 -9.94
N GLU A 127 -11.69 6.62 -10.81
CA GLU A 127 -10.54 6.02 -11.47
C GLU A 127 -9.76 7.06 -12.27
N GLN A 128 -10.48 7.89 -13.03
CA GLN A 128 -9.86 8.95 -13.84
C GLN A 128 -9.15 9.97 -12.95
N ASP A 129 -9.76 10.33 -11.82
CA ASP A 129 -9.19 11.25 -10.85
C ASP A 129 -7.91 10.67 -10.21
N LEU A 130 -7.96 9.42 -9.74
CA LEU A 130 -6.80 8.75 -9.15
C LEU A 130 -5.66 8.59 -10.17
N THR A 131 -5.99 8.24 -11.41
CA THR A 131 -5.00 8.10 -12.50
C THR A 131 -4.38 9.44 -12.86
N ALA A 132 -5.19 10.50 -12.99
CA ALA A 132 -4.71 11.84 -13.27
C ALA A 132 -3.86 12.40 -12.11
N PHE A 133 -4.28 12.13 -10.87
CA PHE A 133 -3.54 12.51 -9.66
C PHE A 133 -2.18 11.81 -9.60
N TRP A 134 -2.16 10.49 -9.85
CA TRP A 134 -0.93 9.71 -9.93
C TRP A 134 0.02 10.26 -11.00
N LYS A 135 -0.49 10.50 -12.21
CA LYS A 135 0.30 11.05 -13.33
C LYS A 135 0.91 12.41 -12.98
N LYS A 136 0.12 13.34 -12.43
CA LYS A 136 0.61 14.65 -11.98
C LYS A 136 1.71 14.53 -10.92
N ARG A 137 1.57 13.57 -10.01
CA ARG A 137 2.58 13.32 -8.97
C ARG A 137 3.88 12.78 -9.54
N THR A 138 3.81 11.80 -10.45
CA THR A 138 4.98 11.25 -11.13
C THR A 138 5.72 12.31 -11.94
N GLU A 139 4.98 13.17 -12.65
CA GLU A 139 5.55 14.30 -13.40
C GLU A 139 6.22 15.34 -12.48
N ALA A 140 5.61 15.66 -11.33
CA ALA A 140 6.19 16.59 -10.36
C ALA A 140 7.47 16.04 -9.72
N PHE A 141 7.51 14.75 -9.43
CA PHE A 141 8.70 14.08 -8.90
C PHE A 141 9.87 14.12 -9.89
N LEU A 142 9.62 13.79 -11.16
CA LEU A 142 10.64 13.82 -12.21
C LEU A 142 11.22 15.23 -12.43
N LYS A 143 10.38 16.28 -12.33
CA LYS A 143 10.83 17.67 -12.45
C LYS A 143 11.70 18.16 -11.30
N ASN A 144 11.53 17.59 -10.10
CA ASN A 144 12.31 17.97 -8.92
C ASN A 144 13.65 17.20 -8.80
N GLN A 145 13.92 16.26 -9.72
CA GLN A 145 15.19 15.52 -9.81
C GLN A 145 16.07 15.96 -11.00
N ALA A 146 15.57 16.87 -11.83
CA ALA A 146 16.29 17.49 -12.95
C ALA A 146 16.85 18.86 -12.54
#